data_AF-A0A937VJ03-F1
#
_entry.id   AF-A0A937VJ03-F1
#
_cell.length_a   1.000
_cell.length_b   1.000
_cell.length_c   1.000
_cell.angle_alpha   90.00
_cell.angle_beta   90.00
_cell.angle_gamma   90.00
#
_symmetry.space_group_name_H-M   'P 1'
#
loop_
_entity.id
_entity.type
_entity.pdbx_description
1 polymer ?
#
loop_
_entity_poly.entity_id
_entity_poly.type
_entity_poly.pdbx_seq_one_letter_code
_entity_poly.pdbx_strand_id
1 'polypeptide(L)'
;MPTAFLLTPFSAKAAGGEKPAVYRGVQKAIRQAAAQAGVELRRADSIFKAGVIVDQVREAIADADVVIAVCTGKNANVFYELGLAEALGHTPILIAPNAGHLPFDKAHCRCHMYGLKRQTVADLPTRLARAITETLAEKRPAT
;
A
#
# COMPACT_ATOMS: atom_id res chain seq x y z
N MET A 1 11.78 -7.51 13.37
CA MET A 1 10.50 -6.76 13.32
C MET A 1 9.97 -6.93 11.90
N PRO A 2 8.69 -7.30 11.69
CA PRO A 2 8.17 -7.45 10.35
C PRO A 2 8.16 -6.12 9.59
N THR A 3 8.26 -6.19 8.28
CA THR A 3 8.37 -5.04 7.38
C THR A 3 7.17 -4.96 6.45
N ALA A 4 6.73 -3.74 6.17
CA ALA A 4 5.70 -3.45 5.18
C ALA A 4 6.25 -2.51 4.12
N PHE A 5 6.15 -2.87 2.84
CA PHE A 5 6.56 -2.01 1.73
C PHE A 5 5.34 -1.29 1.14
N LEU A 6 5.43 0.03 1.05
CA LEU A 6 4.35 0.90 0.58
C LEU A 6 4.59 1.32 -0.87
N LEU A 7 3.71 0.85 -1.75
CA LEU A 7 3.54 1.31 -3.13
C LEU A 7 2.59 2.51 -3.11
N THR A 8 3.08 3.69 -3.47
CA THR A 8 2.29 4.92 -3.37
C THR A 8 2.67 5.93 -4.44
N PRO A 9 1.70 6.71 -4.96
CA PRO A 9 2.04 7.89 -5.74
C PRO A 9 2.90 8.83 -4.89
N PHE A 10 3.91 9.46 -5.48
CA PHE A 10 4.85 10.34 -4.76
C PHE A 10 4.26 11.73 -4.44
N SER A 11 3.10 12.06 -5.00
CA SER A 11 2.43 13.34 -4.75
C SER A 11 0.94 13.25 -4.94
N ALA A 12 0.22 14.23 -4.40
CA ALA A 12 -1.21 14.44 -4.64
C ALA A 12 -1.55 14.56 -6.14
N LYS A 13 -0.68 15.24 -6.93
CA LYS A 13 -0.82 15.33 -8.39
C LYS A 13 -0.73 13.95 -9.05
N ALA A 14 0.26 13.16 -8.64
CA ALA A 14 0.46 11.79 -9.13
C ALA A 14 -0.65 10.83 -8.69
N ALA A 15 -1.35 11.14 -7.59
CA ALA A 15 -2.56 10.47 -7.12
C ALA A 15 -3.83 10.99 -7.82
N GLY A 16 -3.75 11.33 -9.12
CA GLY A 16 -4.89 11.79 -9.91
C GLY A 16 -5.44 13.15 -9.49
N GLY A 17 -4.61 14.03 -8.93
CA GLY A 17 -5.03 15.34 -8.46
C GLY A 17 -5.83 15.32 -7.16
N GLU A 18 -5.64 14.29 -6.32
CA GLU A 18 -6.25 14.22 -5.00
C GLU A 18 -5.99 15.50 -4.19
N LYS A 19 -6.95 15.92 -3.36
CA LYS A 19 -6.75 17.09 -2.50
C LYS A 19 -5.52 16.87 -1.60
N PRO A 20 -4.56 17.81 -1.52
CA PRO A 20 -3.33 17.61 -0.75
C PRO A 20 -3.54 17.23 0.72
N ALA A 21 -4.60 17.73 1.35
CA ALA A 21 -4.97 17.38 2.72
C ALA A 21 -5.42 15.91 2.85
N VAL A 22 -6.17 15.39 1.88
CA VAL A 22 -6.61 13.99 1.84
C VAL A 22 -5.41 13.07 1.61
N TYR A 23 -4.57 13.39 0.62
CA TYR A 23 -3.33 12.66 0.35
C TYR A 23 -2.46 12.54 1.61
N ARG A 24 -2.18 13.66 2.28
CA ARG A 24 -1.42 13.64 3.55
C ARG A 24 -2.12 12.83 4.64
N GLY A 25 -3.45 12.91 4.71
CA GLY A 25 -4.26 12.13 5.64
C GLY A 25 -4.10 10.62 5.42
N VAL A 26 -4.18 10.16 4.17
CA VAL A 26 -3.96 8.74 3.79
C VAL A 26 -2.55 8.29 4.17
N GLN A 27 -1.53 9.08 3.84
CA GLN A 27 -0.14 8.77 4.21
C GLN A 27 0.06 8.67 5.73
N LYS A 28 -0.59 9.57 6.50
CA LYS A 28 -0.57 9.53 7.96
C LYS A 28 -1.29 8.29 8.49
N ALA A 29 -2.44 7.95 7.91
CA ALA A 29 -3.23 6.80 8.32
C ALA A 29 -2.47 5.47 8.12
N ILE A 30 -1.76 5.33 7.00
CA ILE A 30 -0.94 4.14 6.73
C ILE A 30 0.21 4.03 7.75
N ARG A 31 0.89 5.14 8.07
CA ARG A 31 1.94 5.15 9.12
C ARG A 31 1.38 4.76 10.49
N GLN A 32 0.21 5.26 10.85
CA GLN A 32 -0.46 4.90 12.10
C GLN A 32 -0.83 3.41 12.13
N ALA A 33 -1.36 2.87 11.04
CA ALA A 33 -1.69 1.46 10.91
C ALA A 33 -0.46 0.56 11.07
N ALA A 34 0.64 0.92 10.42
CA ALA A 34 1.91 0.21 10.51
C ALA A 34 2.43 0.19 11.96
N ALA A 35 2.42 1.34 12.64
CA ALA A 35 2.81 1.44 14.04
C ALA A 35 1.90 0.61 14.96
N GLN A 36 0.58 0.63 14.75
CA GLN A 36 -0.38 -0.17 15.52
C GLN A 36 -0.18 -1.67 15.32
N ALA A 37 0.21 -2.10 14.12
CA ALA A 37 0.48 -3.49 13.79
C ALA A 37 1.91 -3.94 14.16
N GLY A 38 2.76 -3.05 14.67
CA GLY A 38 4.15 -3.36 15.03
C GLY A 38 5.06 -3.67 13.84
N VAL A 39 4.80 -3.04 12.68
CA VAL A 39 5.60 -3.24 11.45
C VAL A 39 6.40 -2.01 11.06
N GLU A 40 7.59 -2.24 10.52
CA GLU A 40 8.42 -1.21 9.90
C GLU A 40 7.87 -0.83 8.52
N LEU A 41 7.44 0.41 8.32
CA LEU A 41 6.95 0.86 7.01
C LEU A 41 8.10 1.41 6.16
N ARG A 42 8.33 0.83 4.98
CA ARG A 42 9.33 1.24 3.99
C ARG A 42 8.68 1.77 2.72
N ARG A 43 9.37 2.66 2.01
CA ARG A 43 8.91 3.28 0.75
C ARG A 43 10.06 3.43 -0.24
N ALA A 44 9.74 3.43 -1.54
CA ALA A 44 10.72 3.61 -2.60
C ALA A 44 11.52 4.93 -2.49
N ASP A 45 10.91 6.02 -2.02
CA ASP A 45 11.59 7.31 -1.85
C ASP A 45 12.60 7.35 -0.68
N SER A 46 12.61 6.32 0.17
CA SER A 46 13.63 6.14 1.22
C SER A 46 14.86 5.35 0.75
N ILE A 47 14.87 4.90 -0.50
CA ILE A 47 15.99 4.14 -1.09
C ILE A 47 16.99 5.13 -1.70
N PHE A 48 18.12 5.34 -1.01
CA PHE A 48 19.21 6.23 -1.44
C PHE A 48 20.39 5.50 -2.09
N LYS A 49 20.28 4.17 -2.26
CA LYS A 49 21.36 3.32 -2.77
C LYS A 49 21.63 3.65 -4.24
N ALA A 50 22.90 3.71 -4.65
CA ALA A 50 23.26 3.81 -6.06
C ALA A 50 22.85 2.53 -6.83
N GLY A 51 22.35 2.67 -8.06
CA GLY A 51 21.93 1.54 -8.89
C GLY A 51 20.66 1.82 -9.70
N VAL A 52 20.09 0.76 -10.29
CA VAL A 52 18.83 0.84 -11.03
C VAL A 52 17.67 0.84 -10.04
N ILE A 53 16.90 1.94 -10.01
CA ILE A 53 15.79 2.15 -9.07
C ILE A 53 14.79 0.99 -9.12
N VAL A 54 14.49 0.48 -10.32
CA VAL A 54 13.53 -0.62 -10.52
C VAL A 54 13.99 -1.91 -9.84
N ASP A 55 15.29 -2.25 -9.91
CA ASP A 55 15.81 -3.45 -9.25
C ASP A 55 15.77 -3.31 -7.73
N GLN A 56 16.06 -2.12 -7.21
CA GLN A 56 16.00 -1.86 -5.77
C GLN A 56 14.57 -1.91 -5.23
N VAL A 57 13.60 -1.39 -5.99
CA VAL A 57 12.18 -1.53 -5.65
C VAL A 57 11.77 -3.00 -5.70
N ARG A 58 12.23 -3.77 -6.69
CA ARG A 58 11.98 -5.22 -6.75
C ARG A 58 12.52 -5.94 -5.52
N GLU A 59 13.77 -5.68 -5.13
CA GLU A 59 14.41 -6.24 -3.93
C GLU A 59 13.60 -5.87 -2.67
N ALA A 60 13.24 -4.59 -2.53
CA ALA A 60 12.49 -4.12 -1.36
C ALA A 60 11.07 -4.71 -1.27
N ILE A 61 10.44 -5.00 -2.42
CA ILE A 61 9.17 -5.73 -2.47
C ILE A 61 9.38 -7.17 -2.04
N ALA A 62 10.35 -7.87 -2.62
CA ALA A 62 10.63 -9.28 -2.34
C ALA A 62 10.96 -9.53 -0.86
N ASP A 63 11.70 -8.61 -0.23
CA ASP A 63 12.09 -8.70 1.17
C ASP A 63 10.95 -8.33 2.15
N ALA A 64 9.83 -7.81 1.67
CA ALA A 64 8.77 -7.31 2.53
C ALA A 64 7.87 -8.43 3.10
N ASP A 65 7.56 -8.37 4.38
CA ASP A 65 6.56 -9.28 4.95
C ASP A 65 5.16 -8.94 4.42
N VAL A 66 4.83 -7.65 4.26
CA VAL A 66 3.54 -7.18 3.71
C VAL A 66 3.75 -6.11 2.65
N VAL A 67 2.89 -6.09 1.62
CA VAL A 67 2.87 -5.01 0.62
C VAL A 67 1.55 -4.25 0.74
N ILE A 68 1.61 -2.92 0.72
CA ILE A 68 0.45 -2.03 0.77
C ILE A 68 0.46 -1.17 -0.49
N ALA A 69 -0.65 -1.08 -1.22
CA ALA A 69 -0.72 -0.35 -2.48
C ALA A 69 -1.81 0.73 -2.49
N VAL A 70 -1.41 1.98 -2.66
CA VAL A 70 -2.32 3.13 -2.82
C VAL A 70 -2.66 3.30 -4.29
N CYS A 71 -3.80 2.74 -4.71
CA CYS A 71 -4.29 2.72 -6.08
C CYS A 71 -4.93 4.06 -6.54
N THR A 72 -4.91 5.08 -5.69
CA THR A 72 -5.50 6.40 -5.97
C THR A 72 -4.93 7.01 -7.24
N GLY A 73 -5.81 7.58 -8.07
CA GLY A 73 -5.46 8.20 -9.34
C GLY A 73 -4.98 7.27 -10.46
N LYS A 74 -5.04 5.94 -10.33
CA LYS A 74 -4.57 5.00 -11.36
C LYS A 74 -3.11 5.23 -11.78
N ASN A 75 -2.24 5.49 -10.80
CA ASN A 75 -0.85 5.81 -11.07
C ASN A 75 -0.10 4.62 -11.70
N ALA A 76 0.42 4.80 -12.91
CA ALA A 76 1.06 3.73 -13.68
C ALA A 76 2.23 3.05 -12.93
N ASN A 77 3.03 3.81 -12.18
CA ASN A 77 4.16 3.24 -11.43
C ASN A 77 3.67 2.32 -10.32
N VAL A 78 2.64 2.73 -9.57
CA VAL A 78 2.06 1.91 -8.51
C VAL A 78 1.48 0.62 -9.08
N PHE A 79 0.83 0.66 -10.24
CA PHE A 79 0.28 -0.54 -10.87
C PHE A 79 1.35 -1.47 -11.44
N TYR A 80 2.45 -0.91 -11.94
CA TYR A 80 3.62 -1.71 -12.33
C TYR A 80 4.22 -2.45 -11.12
N GLU A 81 4.46 -1.72 -10.02
CA GLU A 81 4.98 -2.30 -8.77
C GLU A 81 4.00 -3.30 -8.14
N LEU A 82 2.70 -3.05 -8.27
CA LEU A 82 1.65 -3.96 -7.80
C LEU A 82 1.72 -5.30 -8.53
N GLY A 83 1.80 -5.27 -9.88
CA GLY A 83 1.97 -6.50 -10.66
C GLY A 83 3.27 -7.23 -10.34
N LEU A 84 4.36 -6.49 -10.08
CA LEU A 84 5.62 -7.08 -9.65
C LEU A 84 5.52 -7.76 -8.27
N ALA A 85 4.82 -7.14 -7.32
CA ALA A 85 4.60 -7.73 -5.99
C ALA A 85 3.80 -9.04 -6.07
N GLU A 86 2.79 -9.09 -6.93
CA GLU A 86 1.99 -10.30 -7.15
C GLU A 86 2.82 -11.39 -7.83
N ALA A 87 3.64 -11.03 -8.83
CA ALA A 87 4.56 -11.97 -9.48
C ALA A 87 5.58 -12.58 -8.50
N LEU A 88 5.92 -11.85 -7.43
CA LEU A 88 6.78 -12.30 -6.34
C LEU A 88 6.02 -13.05 -5.24
N GLY A 89 4.71 -13.30 -5.40
CA GLY A 89 3.90 -14.09 -4.48
C GLY A 89 3.32 -13.32 -3.29
N HIS A 90 3.35 -11.98 -3.31
CA HIS A 90 2.65 -11.18 -2.31
C HIS A 90 1.17 -11.08 -2.66
N THR A 91 0.34 -10.96 -1.62
CA THR A 91 -1.07 -10.56 -1.71
C THR A 91 -1.20 -9.13 -1.17
N PRO A 92 -1.14 -8.10 -2.03
CA PRO A 92 -1.03 -6.72 -1.55
C PRO A 92 -2.33 -6.19 -0.94
N ILE A 93 -2.22 -5.41 0.14
CA ILE A 93 -3.36 -4.71 0.74
C ILE A 93 -3.66 -3.46 -0.09
N LEU A 94 -4.82 -3.44 -0.75
CA LEU A 94 -5.20 -2.36 -1.65
C LEU A 94 -5.93 -1.22 -0.92
N ILE A 95 -5.61 0.02 -1.28
CA ILE A 95 -6.21 1.25 -0.75
C ILE A 95 -6.62 2.16 -1.91
N ALA A 96 -7.82 2.73 -1.85
CA ALA A 96 -8.32 3.67 -2.86
C ALA A 96 -9.48 4.53 -2.28
N PRO A 97 -9.88 5.66 -2.88
CA PRO A 97 -11.05 6.38 -2.39
C PRO A 97 -12.36 5.63 -2.72
N ASN A 98 -12.42 4.90 -3.84
CA ASN A 98 -13.54 4.05 -4.26
C ASN A 98 -13.08 2.99 -5.28
N ALA A 99 -13.97 2.06 -5.65
CA ALA A 99 -13.68 0.97 -6.60
C ALA A 99 -13.27 1.44 -8.01
N GLY A 100 -13.68 2.64 -8.44
CA GLY A 100 -13.37 3.17 -9.78
C GLY A 100 -11.89 3.46 -10.02
N HIS A 101 -11.07 3.41 -8.97
CA HIS A 101 -9.61 3.53 -9.04
C HIS A 101 -8.91 2.20 -9.31
N LEU A 102 -9.62 1.09 -9.24
CA LEU A 102 -9.08 -0.22 -9.57
C LEU A 102 -9.38 -0.53 -11.04
N PRO A 103 -8.41 -1.11 -11.78
CA PRO A 103 -8.68 -1.70 -13.08
C PRO A 103 -9.52 -2.98 -12.92
N PHE A 104 -10.09 -3.47 -14.02
CA PHE A 104 -11.06 -4.58 -14.02
C PHE A 104 -10.51 -5.86 -13.36
N ASP A 105 -9.25 -6.17 -13.60
CA ASP A 105 -8.49 -7.28 -13.02
C ASP A 105 -8.26 -7.16 -11.49
N LYS A 106 -8.46 -5.98 -10.90
CA LYS A 106 -8.37 -5.75 -9.44
C LYS A 106 -9.72 -5.47 -8.79
N ALA A 107 -10.79 -5.36 -9.57
CA ALA A 107 -12.12 -4.98 -9.07
C ALA A 107 -12.71 -6.01 -8.09
N HIS A 108 -12.28 -7.27 -8.17
CA HIS A 108 -12.70 -8.36 -7.29
C HIS A 108 -11.82 -8.50 -6.03
N CYS A 109 -10.68 -7.80 -5.97
CA CYS A 109 -9.81 -7.82 -4.80
C CYS A 109 -10.40 -6.95 -3.69
N ARG A 110 -10.16 -7.34 -2.43
CA ARG A 110 -10.53 -6.51 -1.28
C ARG A 110 -9.75 -5.20 -1.31
N CYS A 111 -10.47 -4.09 -1.26
CA CYS A 111 -9.88 -2.75 -1.20
C CYS A 111 -10.39 -1.97 0.02
N HIS A 112 -9.47 -1.42 0.79
CA HIS A 112 -9.75 -0.58 1.94
C HIS A 112 -10.06 0.84 1.46
N MET A 113 -11.33 1.10 1.19
CA MET A 113 -11.76 2.38 0.64
C MET A 113 -11.77 3.51 1.68
N TYR A 114 -11.59 4.78 1.28
CA TYR A 114 -11.58 5.92 2.22
C TYR A 114 -12.37 7.17 1.76
N GLY A 115 -13.04 7.09 0.60
CA GLY A 115 -13.82 8.19 0.03
C GLY A 115 -15.34 8.02 0.14
N LEU A 116 -15.83 7.07 0.95
CA LEU A 116 -17.26 6.76 1.09
C LEU A 116 -17.82 7.26 2.44
N LYS A 117 -19.15 7.43 2.53
CA LYS A 117 -19.81 7.98 3.74
C LYS A 117 -19.44 7.24 5.04
N ARG A 118 -19.28 5.92 4.98
CA ARG A 118 -18.95 5.06 6.14
C ARG A 118 -17.49 4.58 6.15
N GLN A 119 -16.71 4.95 5.15
CA GLN A 119 -15.32 4.53 5.01
C GLN A 119 -14.51 5.76 4.64
N THR A 120 -13.91 6.36 5.66
CA THR A 120 -13.22 7.65 5.60
C THR A 120 -11.72 7.45 5.83
N VAL A 121 -10.96 8.54 5.72
CA VAL A 121 -9.54 8.54 6.10
C VAL A 121 -9.36 8.37 7.62
N ALA A 122 -10.35 8.74 8.44
CA ALA A 122 -10.22 8.72 9.90
C ALA A 122 -10.26 7.30 10.50
N ASP A 123 -11.06 6.40 9.91
CA ASP A 123 -11.17 4.99 10.30
C ASP A 123 -10.23 4.07 9.51
N LEU A 124 -9.55 4.61 8.49
CA LEU A 124 -8.57 3.87 7.69
C LEU A 124 -7.44 3.24 8.53
N PRO A 125 -6.85 3.92 9.56
CA PRO A 125 -5.78 3.32 10.36
C PRO A 125 -6.19 1.99 11.01
N THR A 126 -7.36 1.95 11.63
CA THR A 126 -7.88 0.76 12.32
C THR A 126 -8.11 -0.40 11.35
N ARG A 127 -8.72 -0.10 10.19
CA ARG A 127 -8.97 -1.13 9.17
C ARG A 127 -7.68 -1.67 8.56
N LEU A 128 -6.69 -0.82 8.34
CA LEU A 128 -5.40 -1.23 7.79
C LEU A 128 -4.54 -1.98 8.80
N ALA A 129 -4.52 -1.56 10.07
CA ALA A 129 -3.78 -2.27 11.12
C ALA A 129 -4.26 -3.73 11.20
N ARG A 130 -5.57 -3.93 11.20
CA ARG A 130 -6.18 -5.27 11.17
C ARG A 130 -5.76 -6.06 9.93
N ALA A 131 -5.84 -5.46 8.74
CA ALA A 131 -5.46 -6.12 7.49
C ALA A 131 -3.97 -6.53 7.49
N ILE A 132 -3.09 -5.66 8.00
CA ILE A 132 -1.65 -5.96 8.14
C ILE A 132 -1.45 -7.16 9.08
N THR A 133 -2.08 -7.14 10.26
CA THR A 133 -1.95 -8.22 11.24
C THR A 133 -2.46 -9.56 10.72
N GLU A 134 -3.63 -9.57 10.05
CA GLU A 134 -4.19 -10.79 9.45
C GLU A 134 -3.27 -11.33 8.33
N THR A 135 -2.77 -10.46 7.45
CA THR A 135 -1.85 -10.84 6.36
C THR A 135 -0.53 -11.43 6.89
N LEU A 136 0.03 -10.86 7.97
CA LEU A 136 1.25 -11.38 8.61
C LEU A 136 1.03 -12.76 9.25
N ALA A 137 -0.15 -12.99 9.82
CA ALA A 137 -0.48 -14.27 10.44
C ALA A 137 -0.59 -15.39 9.39
N GLU A 138 -1.15 -15.11 8.22
CA GLU A 138 -1.28 -16.07 7.12
C GLU A 138 0.08 -16.45 6.49
N LYS A 139 1.03 -15.51 6.43
CA LYS A 139 2.37 -15.76 5.86
C LYS A 139 3.29 -16.60 6.76
N ARG A 140 3.06 -16.64 8.07
CA ARG A 140 3.81 -17.53 8.96
C ARG A 140 3.26 -18.95 8.78
N PRO A 141 4.07 -19.94 8.34
CA PRO A 141 3.60 -21.32 8.36
C PRO A 141 3.18 -21.66 9.79
N ALA A 142 2.02 -22.32 9.92
CA ALA A 142 1.61 -22.91 11.18
C ALA A 142 2.73 -23.86 11.63
N THR A 143 3.41 -23.50 12.71
CA THR A 143 4.39 -24.34 13.41
C THR A 143 3.82 -25.69 13.77
#